data_AF-A0A1B8NXN0-F1
#
_entry.id   AF-A0A1B8NXN0-F1
#
_cell.length_a   1.000
_cell.length_b   1.000
_cell.length_c   1.000
_cell.angle_alpha   90.00
_cell.angle_beta   90.00
_cell.angle_gamma   90.00
#
_symmetry.space_group_name_H-M   'P 1'
#
loop_
_entity.id
_entity.type
_entity.pdbx_description
1 polymer ?
#
loop_
_entity_poly.entity_id
_entity_poly.type
_entity_poly.pdbx_seq_one_letter_code
_entity_poly.pdbx_strand_id
1 'polypeptide(L)'
;MSLEQFIAARHAVVAASSGHGLAEDVIHELGIQRKVSLVVPHFSILPRILQESDLLVILPQQIAAAFEREAPLKVLELPFEVPPFDVALYWQEYTTRSPAQRWFCENIIEAIASSG
;
A
#
# COMPACT_ATOMS: atom_id res chain seq x y z
N MET A 1 -3.21 -15.77 -8.17
CA MET A 1 -4.69 -15.71 -8.27
C MET A 1 -5.02 -15.33 -9.71
N SER A 2 -6.07 -15.88 -10.34
CA SER A 2 -6.48 -15.45 -11.69
C SER A 2 -7.28 -14.14 -11.65
N LEU A 3 -7.38 -13.44 -12.78
CA LEU A 3 -8.20 -12.22 -12.89
C LEU A 3 -9.68 -12.50 -12.57
N GLU A 4 -10.21 -13.64 -13.02
CA GLU A 4 -11.59 -14.05 -12.73
C GLU A 4 -11.83 -14.25 -11.23
N GLN A 5 -10.91 -14.90 -10.53
CA GLN A 5 -10.97 -15.09 -9.08
C GLN A 5 -10.92 -13.74 -8.34
N PHE A 6 -10.05 -12.83 -8.80
CA PHE A 6 -9.93 -11.48 -8.25
C PHE A 6 -11.23 -10.68 -8.41
N ILE A 7 -11.85 -10.71 -9.60
CA ILE A 7 -13.10 -9.99 -9.89
C ILE A 7 -14.26 -10.53 -9.04
N ALA A 8 -14.34 -11.85 -8.87
CA ALA A 8 -15.41 -12.49 -8.10
C ALA A 8 -15.30 -12.27 -6.59
N ALA A 9 -14.10 -11.96 -6.08
CA ALA A 9 -13.87 -11.71 -4.67
C ALA A 9 -14.50 -10.41 -4.16
N ARG A 10 -14.67 -10.30 -2.84
CA ARG A 10 -15.06 -9.06 -2.18
C ARG A 10 -13.82 -8.29 -1.77
N HIS A 11 -13.84 -6.98 -1.99
CA HIS A 11 -12.68 -6.12 -1.76
C HIS A 11 -12.92 -5.13 -0.63
N ALA A 12 -11.89 -4.94 0.20
CA ALA A 12 -11.70 -3.73 0.97
C ALA A 12 -10.82 -2.76 0.16
N VAL A 13 -11.11 -1.46 0.26
CA VAL A 13 -10.31 -0.40 -0.35
C VAL A 13 -9.89 0.59 0.73
N VAL A 14 -8.66 1.10 0.63
CA VAL A 14 -8.22 2.20 1.47
C VAL A 14 -8.45 3.51 0.74
N ALA A 15 -9.08 4.47 1.41
CA ALA A 15 -9.40 5.77 0.83
C ALA A 15 -8.12 6.47 0.30
N ALA A 16 -8.25 7.10 -0.87
CA ALA A 16 -7.14 7.68 -1.63
C ALA A 16 -6.42 8.85 -0.94
N SER A 17 -6.89 9.33 0.21
CA SER A 17 -6.22 10.35 1.04
C SER A 17 -4.82 9.93 1.52
N SER A 18 -4.44 8.67 1.36
CA SER A 18 -3.13 8.12 1.73
C SER A 18 -2.08 8.17 0.61
N GLY A 19 -2.42 8.63 -0.61
CA GLY A 19 -1.47 8.67 -1.74
C GLY A 19 -1.26 7.32 -2.45
N HIS A 20 -2.01 6.28 -2.08
CA HIS A 20 -1.89 4.93 -2.64
C HIS A 20 -3.00 4.58 -3.64
N GLY A 21 -3.45 5.56 -4.42
CA GLY A 21 -4.53 5.40 -5.41
C GLY A 21 -4.12 4.70 -6.70
N LEU A 22 -2.83 4.51 -6.96
CA LEU A 22 -2.31 4.02 -8.25
C LEU A 22 -2.93 2.68 -8.69
N ALA A 23 -3.14 1.75 -7.75
CA ALA A 23 -3.79 0.49 -8.07
C ALA A 23 -5.26 0.66 -8.49
N GLU A 24 -6.00 1.60 -7.88
CA GLU A 24 -7.36 1.91 -8.28
C GLU A 24 -7.42 2.58 -9.66
N ASP A 25 -6.47 3.46 -9.96
CA ASP A 25 -6.34 4.12 -11.26
C ASP A 25 -6.12 3.07 -12.36
N VAL A 26 -5.17 2.15 -12.16
CA VAL A 26 -4.92 1.04 -13.09
C VAL A 26 -6.16 0.15 -13.27
N ILE A 27 -6.85 -0.19 -12.18
CA ILE A 27 -8.08 -1.00 -12.25
C ILE A 27 -9.16 -0.28 -13.06
N HIS A 28 -9.28 1.03 -12.88
CA HIS A 28 -10.20 1.86 -13.64
C HIS A 28 -9.84 1.89 -15.14
N GLU A 29 -8.56 2.13 -15.46
CA GLU A 29 -8.06 2.17 -16.84
C GLU A 29 -8.22 0.83 -17.58
N LEU A 30 -8.00 -0.29 -16.88
CA LEU A 30 -8.21 -1.63 -17.41
C LEU A 30 -9.70 -2.03 -17.51
N GLY A 31 -10.62 -1.18 -17.03
CA GLY A 31 -12.06 -1.45 -17.02
C GLY A 31 -12.46 -2.59 -16.10
N ILE A 32 -11.62 -2.97 -15.13
CA ILE A 32 -11.88 -4.08 -14.22
C ILE A 32 -12.99 -3.70 -13.25
N GLN A 33 -14.10 -4.41 -13.32
CA GLN A 33 -15.23 -4.25 -12.39
C GLN A 33 -15.13 -5.28 -11.27
N ARG A 34 -15.12 -4.83 -10.01
CA ARG A 34 -15.03 -5.71 -8.83
C ARG A 34 -15.94 -5.25 -7.70
N LYS A 35 -16.25 -6.15 -6.77
CA LYS A 35 -17.15 -5.85 -5.65
C LYS A 35 -16.40 -5.21 -4.47
N VAL A 36 -16.41 -3.89 -4.38
CA VAL A 36 -15.95 -3.17 -3.18
C VAL A 36 -17.01 -3.27 -2.08
N SER A 37 -16.71 -4.02 -1.03
CA SER A 37 -17.62 -4.26 0.10
C SER A 37 -17.34 -3.39 1.33
N LEU A 38 -16.15 -2.78 1.38
CA LEU A 38 -15.70 -1.98 2.50
C LEU A 38 -14.72 -0.92 2.03
N VAL A 39 -14.83 0.30 2.55
CA VAL A 39 -13.83 1.36 2.39
C VAL A 39 -13.35 1.78 3.77
N VAL A 40 -12.04 1.82 3.98
CA VAL A 40 -11.41 2.21 5.25
C VAL A 40 -10.49 3.42 5.06
N PRO A 41 -10.29 4.26 6.09
CA PRO A 41 -9.47 5.46 5.94
C PRO A 41 -7.96 5.20 5.95
N HIS A 42 -7.50 4.17 6.67
CA HIS A 42 -6.07 3.89 6.89
C HIS A 42 -5.78 2.38 6.95
N PHE A 43 -4.54 1.99 6.64
CA PHE A 43 -4.13 0.58 6.62
C PHE A 43 -4.15 -0.11 7.99
N SER A 44 -3.96 0.64 9.08
CA SER A 44 -3.77 0.09 10.43
C SER A 44 -4.93 -0.75 10.95
N ILE A 45 -6.14 -0.60 10.39
CA ILE A 45 -7.31 -1.39 10.79
C ILE A 45 -7.43 -2.73 10.02
N LEU A 46 -6.75 -2.85 8.88
CA LEU A 46 -6.91 -3.98 7.96
C LEU A 46 -6.51 -5.34 8.56
N PRO A 47 -5.41 -5.50 9.32
CA PRO A 47 -4.99 -6.80 9.81
C PRO A 47 -6.10 -7.53 10.58
N ARG A 48 -6.85 -6.81 11.40
CA ARG A 48 -7.97 -7.38 12.15
C ARG A 48 -9.16 -7.72 11.25
N ILE A 49 -9.52 -6.82 10.34
CA ILE A 49 -10.66 -7.02 9.42
C ILE A 49 -10.41 -8.22 8.50
N LEU A 50 -9.20 -8.35 7.96
CA LEU A 50 -8.83 -9.42 7.04
C LEU A 50 -8.79 -10.79 7.73
N GLN A 51 -8.46 -10.86 9.01
CA GLN A 51 -8.51 -12.12 9.77
C GLN A 51 -9.95 -12.59 10.03
N GLU A 52 -10.89 -11.65 10.15
CA GLU A 52 -12.29 -11.92 10.47
C GLU A 52 -13.20 -11.92 9.22
N SER A 53 -12.64 -11.90 8.01
CA SER A 53 -13.41 -11.84 6.76
C SER A 53 -12.70 -12.46 5.55
N ASP A 54 -13.47 -12.71 4.48
CA ASP A 54 -12.95 -13.16 3.19
C ASP A 54 -12.69 -11.99 2.21
N LEU A 55 -12.24 -10.84 2.73
CA LEU A 55 -11.97 -9.66 1.91
C LEU A 55 -10.54 -9.70 1.35
N LEU A 56 -10.39 -9.28 0.09
CA LEU A 56 -9.11 -8.96 -0.51
C LEU A 56 -8.83 -7.46 -0.41
N VAL A 57 -7.56 -7.08 -0.33
CA VAL A 57 -7.12 -5.68 -0.38
C VAL A 57 -5.80 -5.59 -1.15
N ILE A 58 -5.63 -4.52 -1.92
CA ILE A 58 -4.36 -4.19 -2.58
C ILE A 58 -3.60 -3.24 -1.69
N LEU A 59 -2.32 -3.57 -1.42
CA LEU A 59 -1.45 -2.82 -0.53
C LEU A 59 -0.06 -2.68 -1.16
N PRO A 60 0.70 -1.63 -0.81
CA PRO A 60 2.13 -1.60 -1.03
C PRO A 60 2.81 -2.85 -0.43
N GLN A 61 3.76 -3.42 -1.16
CA GLN A 61 4.40 -4.70 -0.81
C GLN A 61 4.97 -4.72 0.62
N GLN A 62 5.61 -3.62 1.06
CA GLN A 62 6.16 -3.52 2.41
C GLN A 62 5.08 -3.62 3.50
N ILE A 63 3.89 -3.06 3.26
CA ILE A 63 2.76 -3.12 4.20
C ILE A 63 2.17 -4.53 4.21
N ALA A 64 1.99 -5.14 3.03
CA ALA A 64 1.50 -6.51 2.92
C ALA A 64 2.43 -7.51 3.66
N ALA A 65 3.75 -7.37 3.50
CA ALA A 65 4.75 -8.18 4.19
C ALA A 65 4.79 -7.95 5.70
N ALA A 66 4.53 -6.72 6.18
CA ALA A 66 4.37 -6.47 7.61
C ALA A 66 3.14 -7.21 8.17
N PHE A 67 2.01 -7.16 7.47
CA PHE A 67 0.78 -7.80 7.91
C PHE A 67 0.87 -9.33 7.90
N GLU A 68 1.54 -9.93 6.91
CA GLU A 68 1.79 -11.38 6.86
C GLU A 68 2.68 -11.86 8.02
N ARG A 69 3.57 -11.02 8.55
CA ARG A 69 4.37 -11.34 9.74
C ARG A 69 3.58 -11.25 11.05
N GLU A 70 2.58 -10.37 11.12
CA GLU A 70 1.81 -10.09 12.33
C GLU A 70 0.55 -10.95 12.48
N ALA A 71 0.04 -11.50 11.38
CA ALA A 71 -1.24 -12.20 11.33
C ALA A 71 -1.19 -13.37 10.33
N PRO A 72 -2.08 -14.38 10.45
CA PRO A 72 -2.19 -15.50 9.51
C PRO A 72 -2.85 -15.07 8.18
N LEU A 73 -2.25 -14.08 7.52
CA LEU A 73 -2.65 -13.56 6.23
C LEU A 73 -1.72 -14.12 5.15
N LYS A 74 -2.13 -13.99 3.89
CA LYS A 74 -1.34 -14.45 2.75
C LYS A 74 -1.19 -13.34 1.73
N VAL A 75 0.04 -13.07 1.31
CA VAL A 75 0.30 -12.17 0.18
C VAL A 75 0.17 -12.93 -1.13
N LEU A 76 -0.48 -12.32 -2.12
CA LEU A 76 -0.71 -12.89 -3.45
C LEU A 76 -0.26 -11.89 -4.51
N GLU A 77 0.33 -12.40 -5.58
CA GLU A 77 0.61 -11.60 -6.78
C GLU A 77 -0.68 -11.06 -7.42
N LEU A 78 -0.62 -9.82 -7.89
CA LEU A 78 -1.71 -9.19 -8.63
C LEU A 78 -1.89 -9.88 -10.00
N PRO A 79 -3.13 -10.05 -10.48
CA PRO A 79 -3.39 -10.64 -11.80
C PRO A 79 -3.23 -9.63 -12.95
N PHE A 80 -2.70 -8.44 -12.67
CA PHE A 80 -2.41 -7.37 -13.61
C PHE A 80 -1.20 -6.57 -13.08
N GLU A 81 -0.55 -5.84 -13.98
CA GLU A 81 0.61 -5.03 -13.62
C GLU A 81 0.18 -3.68 -13.06
N VAL A 82 0.83 -3.25 -11.97
CA VAL A 82 0.73 -1.89 -11.44
C VAL A 82 2.15 -1.29 -11.49
N PRO A 83 2.33 -0.10 -12.08
CA PRO A 83 3.64 0.53 -12.12
C PRO A 83 4.23 0.72 -10.70
N PRO A 84 5.55 0.64 -10.54
CA PRO A 84 6.18 0.99 -9.27
C PRO A 84 6.00 2.48 -8.98
N PHE A 85 6.09 2.85 -7.70
CA PHE A 85 6.10 4.25 -7.27
C PHE A 85 7.25 4.47 -6.29
N ASP A 86 7.75 5.70 -6.27
CA ASP A 86 8.85 6.09 -5.39
C ASP A 86 8.35 6.69 -4.07
N VAL A 87 9.07 6.40 -2.99
CA VAL A 87 8.92 7.06 -1.70
C VAL A 87 10.03 8.09 -1.56
N ALA A 88 9.66 9.37 -1.41
CA ALA A 88 10.61 10.47 -1.39
C ALA A 88 10.45 11.33 -0.13
N LEU A 89 11.57 11.92 0.31
CA LEU A 89 11.59 12.94 1.35
C LEU A 89 11.46 14.33 0.72
N TYR A 90 10.47 15.10 1.16
CA TYR A 90 10.23 16.47 0.70
C TYR A 90 10.54 17.48 1.80
N TRP A 91 11.13 18.61 1.44
CA TRP A 91 11.34 19.75 2.33
C TRP A 91 11.24 21.06 1.55
N GLN A 92 11.01 22.16 2.26
CA GLN A 92 11.01 23.50 1.67
C GLN A 92 12.44 24.04 1.54
N GLU A 93 12.74 24.64 0.38
CA GLU A 93 14.10 25.00 -0.05
C GLU A 93 14.70 26.18 0.73
N TYR A 94 13.86 27.07 1.27
CA TYR A 94 14.30 28.32 1.93
C TYR A 94 14.93 28.09 3.30
N THR A 95 14.75 26.91 3.90
CA THR A 95 15.48 26.49 5.09
C THR A 95 16.81 25.92 4.61
N THR A 96 17.89 26.68 4.71
CA THR A 96 19.25 26.14 4.53
C THR A 96 19.34 24.88 5.38
N ARG A 97 19.57 23.69 4.79
CA ARG A 97 19.54 22.39 5.51
C ARG A 97 20.34 22.53 6.80
N SER A 98 19.63 22.70 7.91
CA SER A 98 20.29 22.79 9.21
C SER A 98 21.04 21.48 9.42
N PRO A 99 22.11 21.47 10.22
CA PRO A 99 22.80 20.23 10.56
C PRO A 99 21.83 19.15 11.06
N ALA A 100 20.79 19.54 11.81
CA ALA A 100 19.74 18.65 12.28
C ALA A 100 18.87 18.07 11.15
N GLN A 101 18.44 18.88 10.18
CA GLN A 101 17.65 18.40 9.04
C GLN A 101 18.46 17.45 8.16
N ARG A 102 19.74 17.77 7.91
CA ARG A 102 20.63 16.89 7.15
C ARG A 102 20.80 15.55 7.86
N TRP A 103 21.16 15.60 9.15
CA TRP A 103 21.31 14.41 9.99
C TRP A 103 20.03 13.55 9.94
N PHE A 104 18.86 14.17 10.10
CA PHE A 104 17.59 13.44 10.07
C PHE A 104 17.35 12.77 8.71
N CYS A 105 17.49 13.49 7.59
CA CYS A 105 17.31 12.90 6.27
C CYS A 105 18.29 11.76 6.01
N GLU A 106 19.56 11.91 6.40
CA GLU A 106 20.58 10.86 6.27
C GLU A 106 20.19 9.61 7.09
N ASN A 107 19.74 9.78 8.33
CA ASN A 107 19.31 8.67 9.19
C ASN A 107 18.06 7.97 8.64
N ILE A 108 17.09 8.72 8.09
CA ILE A 108 15.90 8.11 7.48
C ILE A 108 16.27 7.30 6.23
N ILE A 109 17.16 7.82 5.38
CA ILE A 109 17.64 7.10 4.19
C ILE A 109 18.36 5.80 4.59
N GLU A 110 19.24 5.86 5.59
CA GLU A 110 19.96 4.68 6.10
C GLU A 110 19.00 3.63 6.70
N ALA A 111 18.02 4.06 7.49
CA ALA A 111 17.03 3.18 8.09
C ALA A 111 16.14 2.48 7.06
N ILE A 112 15.78 3.17 5.97
CA ILE A 112 14.96 2.59 4.89
C ILE A 112 15.81 1.66 4.02
N ALA A 113 17.08 2.01 3.73
CA ALA A 113 17.99 1.19 2.93
C ALA A 113 18.37 -0.14 3.61
N SER A 114 18.40 -0.18 4.95
CA SER A 114 18.72 -1.38 5.73
C SER A 114 17.52 -2.32 5.97
N SER A 115 16.32 -1.93 5.53
CA SER A 115 15.08 -2.69 5.68
C SER A 115 14.66 -3.48 4.43
N GLY A 116 15.55 -3.57 3.42
CA GLY A 116 15.37 -4.30 2.16
C GLY A 116 16.08 -5.64 2.11
#